data_AF-X0RKD6-F1
#
_entry.id   AF-X0RKD6-F1
#
_cell.length_a   1.000
_cell.length_b   1.000
_cell.length_c   1.000
_cell.angle_alpha   90.00
_cell.angle_beta   90.00
_cell.angle_gamma   90.00
#
_symmetry.space_group_name_H-M   'P 1'
#
loop_
_entity.id
_entity.type
_entity.pdbx_description
1 polymer ?
#
loop_
_entity_poly.entity_id
_entity_poly.type
_entity_poly.pdbx_seq_one_letter_code
_entity_poly.pdbx_strand_id
1 'polypeptide(L)' 'MPKKCIICREEANFKVKDTSNYYCKYCGKEYFNDLRLLQKLKKPKKQEIELKFI' A
#
# COMPACT_ATOMS: atom_id res chain seq x y z
N MET A 1 7.41 -9.46 -5.69
CA MET A 1 6.68 -9.96 -4.49
C MET A 1 5.80 -8.85 -3.94
N PRO A 2 4.48 -9.05 -3.80
CA PRO A 2 3.60 -8.07 -3.17
C PRO A 2 4.03 -7.85 -1.72
N LYS A 3 4.20 -6.60 -1.31
CA LYS A 3 4.47 -6.26 0.08
C LYS A 3 3.19 -6.48 0.87
N LYS A 4 3.27 -7.12 2.04
CA LYS A 4 2.11 -7.45 2.88
C LYS A 4 2.08 -6.60 4.13
N CYS A 5 0.90 -6.21 4.56
CA CYS A 5 0.67 -5.49 5.81
C CYS A 5 1.14 -6.34 6.98
N ILE A 6 1.95 -5.78 7.88
CA ILE A 6 2.42 -6.55 9.05
C ILE A 6 1.29 -6.84 10.06
N ILE A 7 0.17 -6.11 9.97
CA ILE A 7 -0.96 -6.23 10.88
C ILE A 7 -1.99 -7.24 10.35
N CYS A 8 -2.59 -6.96 9.20
CA CYS A 8 -3.66 -7.79 8.62
C CYS A 8 -3.17 -8.80 7.56
N ARG A 9 -1.88 -8.79 7.20
CA ARG A 9 -1.28 -9.61 6.13
C ARG A 9 -1.85 -9.37 4.71
N GLU A 10 -2.73 -8.39 4.53
CA GLU A 10 -3.24 -7.96 3.23
C GLU A 10 -2.20 -7.19 2.40
N GLU A 11 -2.55 -6.79 1.18
CA GLU A 11 -1.70 -6.00 0.31
C GLU A 11 -1.32 -4.64 0.94
N ALA A 12 -0.03 -4.43 1.15
CA ALA A 12 0.50 -3.18 1.68
C ALA A 12 0.60 -2.13 0.57
N ASN A 13 0.07 -0.95 0.88
CA ASN A 13 0.12 0.22 0.01
C ASN A 13 1.11 1.27 0.51
N PHE A 14 1.63 1.08 1.73
CA PHE A 14 2.51 2.01 2.39
C PHE A 14 3.67 1.26 3.04
N LYS A 15 4.84 1.88 3.05
CA LYS A 15 6.05 1.43 3.76
C LYS A 15 6.50 2.55 4.68
N VAL A 16 6.88 2.24 5.91
CA VAL A 16 7.46 3.25 6.80
C VAL A 16 8.90 3.56 6.38
N LYS A 17 9.23 4.85 6.27
CA LYS A 17 10.59 5.32 5.92
C LYS A 17 11.61 4.73 6.91
N ASP A 18 12.76 4.29 6.41
CA ASP A 18 13.84 3.66 7.20
C ASP A 18 13.50 2.36 7.95
N THR A 19 12.36 1.73 7.64
CA THR A 19 12.03 0.41 8.22
C THR A 19 11.64 -0.61 7.14
N SER A 20 11.59 -1.88 7.51
CA SER A 20 11.05 -2.96 6.68
C SER A 20 9.56 -3.20 6.92
N ASN A 21 8.87 -2.25 7.56
CA ASN A 21 7.48 -2.39 7.94
C ASN A 21 6.56 -1.86 6.84
N TYR A 22 5.55 -2.66 6.54
CA TYR A 22 4.60 -2.43 5.46
C TYR A 22 3.19 -2.44 6.02
N TYR A 23 2.35 -1.53 5.53
CA TYR A 23 0.99 -1.33 6.02
C TYR A 23 0.00 -1.16 4.86
N CYS A 24 -1.21 -1.68 5.04
CA CYS A 24 -2.32 -1.38 4.14
C CYS A 24 -2.87 0.03 4.43
N LYS A 25 -3.82 0.51 3.60
CA LYS A 25 -4.42 1.85 3.77
C LYS A 25 -5.16 2.01 5.10
N TYR A 26 -5.80 0.95 5.57
CA TYR A 26 -6.58 0.95 6.81
C TYR A 26 -5.66 0.95 8.03
N CYS A 27 -4.84 -0.09 8.16
CA CYS A 27 -3.86 -0.22 9.24
C CYS A 27 -2.88 0.95 9.29
N GLY A 28 -2.42 1.45 8.14
CA GLY A 28 -1.55 2.62 8.08
C GLY A 28 -2.24 3.88 8.64
N LYS A 29 -3.52 4.08 8.35
CA LYS A 29 -4.28 5.26 8.83
C LYS A 29 -4.68 5.14 10.30
N GLU A 30 -4.97 3.93 10.79
CA GLU A 30 -5.28 3.70 12.20
C GLU A 30 -4.06 3.76 13.11
N TYR A 31 -2.93 3.20 12.67
CA TYR A 31 -1.70 3.13 13.49
C TYR A 31 -0.78 4.33 13.29
N PHE A 32 -0.83 5.01 12.13
CA PHE A 32 -0.04 6.22 11.88
C PHE A 32 -0.98 7.40 11.72
N ASN A 33 -1.02 8.25 12.76
CA ASN A 33 -1.66 9.56 12.68
C ASN A 33 -0.98 10.46 11.64
N ASP A 34 0.33 10.28 11.43
CA ASP A 34 1.11 11.08 10.49
C ASP A 34 1.53 10.28 9.26
N LEU A 35 0.72 10.40 8.20
CA LEU A 35 0.96 9.75 6.90
C LEU A 35 2.28 10.21 6.24
N ARG A 36 2.95 11.26 6.73
CA ARG A 36 4.25 11.73 6.21
C ARG A 36 5.38 10.72 6.46
N LEU A 37 5.24 9.88 7.49
CA LEU A 37 6.18 8.79 7.79
C LEU A 37 5.99 7.57 6.86
N LEU A 38 4.85 7.50 6.18
CA LEU A 38 4.46 6.42 5.28
C LEU A 38 4.79 6.79 3.82
N GLN A 39 5.79 6.11 3.26
CA GLN A 39 6.05 6.13 1.82
C GLN A 39 5.00 5.28 1.10
N LYS A 40 4.24 5.90 0.20
CA LYS A 40 3.35 5.19 -0.71
C LYS A 40 4.15 4.22 -1.56
N LEU A 41 3.86 2.93 -1.42
CA LEU A 41 4.29 1.94 -2.39
C LEU A 41 3.48 2.21 -3.65
N LYS A 42 4.14 2.49 -4.78
CA LYS A 42 3.47 2.49 -6.08
C LYS A 42 2.78 1.13 -6.22
N LYS A 43 1.46 1.10 -6.14
CA LYS A 43 0.68 -0.08 -6.54
C LYS A 43 1.18 -0.49 -7.93
N PRO A 44 1.30 -1.78 -8.24
CA PRO A 44 1.27 -2.17 -9.64
C PRO A 44 -0.04 -1.60 -10.18
N LYS A 45 0.04 -0.70 -11.16
CA LYS A 45 -1.12 -0.30 -11.96
C LYS A 45 -1.77 -1.61 -12.39
N LYS A 46 -2.88 -2.01 -11.78
CA LYS A 46 -3.84 -2.87 -12.49
C LYS A 46 -4.22 -1.99 -13.67
N GLN A 47 -3.68 -2.35 -14.83
CA GLN A 47 -4.02 -1.73 -16.09
C GLN A 47 -5.54 -1.63 -16.10
N GLU A 48 -6.06 -0.40 -16.16
CA GLU A 48 -7.36 -0.18 -16.78
C GLU A 48 -7.20 -0.68 -18.20
N ILE A 49 -7.50 -1.96 -18.40
CA ILE A 49 -7.90 -2.47 -19.70
C ILE A 49 -9.28 -1.86 -19.90
N GLU A 50 -9.29 -0.61 -20.36
CA GLU A 50 -10.44 -0.01 -21.01
C GLU A 50 -10.68 -0.89 -22.25
N LEU A 51 -11.54 -1.89 -22.08
CA LEU A 51 -12.22 -2.56 -23.18
C LEU A 51 -12.99 -1.48 -23.93
N LYS A 52 -12.31 -0.80 -24.85
CA LYS A 52 -12.96 -0.21 -26.02
C LYS A 52 -13.47 -1.40 -26.82
N PHE A 53 -14.68 -1.83 -26.47
CA PHE A 53 -15.51 -2.66 -27.31
C PHE A 53 -15.56 -1.99 -28.69
N ILE A 54 -15.30 -2.85 -29.68
CA ILE A 54 -15.36 -2.62 -31.12
C ILE A 54 -16.67 -1.94 -31.52
#